data_AF-A0AAU0SNH6-F1
#
_entry.id   AF-A0AAU0SNH6-F1
#
_cell.length_a   1.000
_cell.length_b   1.000
_cell.length_c   1.000
_cell.angle_alpha   90.00
_cell.angle_beta   90.00
_cell.angle_gamma   90.00
#
_symmetry.space_group_name_H-M   'P 1'
#
loop_
_entity.id
_entity.type
_entity.pdbx_description
1 polymer ?
#
loop_
_entity_poly.entity_id
_entity_poly.type
_entity_poly.pdbx_seq_one_letter_code
_entity_poly.pdbx_strand_id
1 'polypeptide(L)'
;MKIFISYTTRDKIITRDFLSILEFELSDLGDIYIDLLHNHSKNKQARVANELQQADIFMLLSTDSIKNSPWVKWEIDTAKAIDLHGVTIHADASTNEFSIDEIRLTISGAIDKLVAARKAPPLSL
;
A
#
# COMPACT_ATOMS: atom_id res chain seq x y z
N MET A 1 12.56 0.56 -3.55
CA MET A 1 11.39 1.27 -3.03
C MET A 1 10.68 0.31 -2.09
N LYS A 2 10.28 0.74 -0.90
CA LYS A 2 9.46 -0.06 0.00
C LYS A 2 8.00 0.37 -0.09
N ILE A 3 7.10 -0.59 -0.28
CA ILE A 3 5.68 -0.36 -0.57
C ILE A 3 4.86 -1.03 0.52
N PHE A 4 4.16 -0.22 1.31
CA PHE A 4 3.23 -0.68 2.32
C PHE A 4 1.83 -0.81 1.69
N ILE A 5 1.23 -2.00 1.73
CA ILE A 5 -0.12 -2.23 1.19
C ILE A 5 -1.12 -2.37 2.32
N SER A 6 -2.03 -1.40 2.42
CA SER A 6 -3.16 -1.36 3.34
C SER A 6 -4.45 -1.81 2.64
N TYR A 7 -5.26 -2.59 3.35
CA TYR A 7 -6.49 -3.20 2.85
C TYR A 7 -7.36 -3.68 4.02
N THR A 8 -8.54 -4.18 3.70
CA THR A 8 -9.36 -4.94 4.65
C THR A 8 -9.95 -6.17 3.99
N THR A 9 -10.09 -7.27 4.74
CA THR A 9 -10.69 -8.52 4.26
C THR A 9 -12.18 -8.65 4.65
N ARG A 10 -12.77 -7.59 5.21
CA ARG A 10 -14.11 -7.60 5.82
C ARG A 10 -15.24 -7.93 4.85
N ASP A 11 -15.15 -7.46 3.61
CA ASP A 11 -16.14 -7.71 2.55
C ASP A 11 -15.78 -8.90 1.66
N LYS A 12 -14.66 -9.57 1.93
CA LYS A 12 -14.14 -10.72 1.17
C LYS A 12 -13.77 -10.43 -0.29
N ILE A 13 -13.74 -9.17 -0.70
CA ILE A 13 -13.24 -8.77 -2.02
C ILE A 13 -11.72 -9.00 -2.06
N ILE A 14 -11.02 -8.54 -1.02
CA ILE A 14 -9.60 -8.76 -0.85
C ILE A 14 -9.39 -10.04 -0.04
N THR A 15 -8.74 -11.02 -0.66
CA THR A 15 -8.45 -12.34 -0.07
C THR A 15 -6.95 -12.53 0.11
N ARG A 16 -6.57 -13.52 0.92
CA ARG A 16 -5.16 -13.90 1.06
C ARG A 16 -4.55 -14.30 -0.29
N ASP A 17 -5.29 -15.05 -1.11
CA ASP A 17 -4.82 -15.53 -2.41
C ASP A 17 -4.59 -14.37 -3.38
N PHE A 18 -5.53 -13.42 -3.43
CA PHE A 18 -5.36 -12.19 -4.21
C PHE A 18 -4.12 -11.41 -3.77
N LEU A 19 -3.91 -11.25 -2.45
CA LEU A 19 -2.74 -10.54 -1.93
C LEU A 19 -1.43 -11.24 -2.27
N SER A 20 -1.39 -12.58 -2.27
CA SER A 20 -0.20 -13.34 -2.66
C SER A 20 0.09 -13.23 -4.16
N ILE A 21 -0.95 -13.23 -5.01
CA ILE A 21 -0.78 -12.95 -6.44
C ILE A 21 -0.27 -11.53 -6.63
N LEU A 22 -0.87 -10.55 -5.96
CA LEU A 22 -0.47 -9.15 -6.04
C LEU A 22 0.98 -8.94 -5.61
N GLU A 23 1.40 -9.55 -4.50
CA GLU A 23 2.79 -9.50 -4.05
C GLU A 23 3.75 -10.03 -5.13
N PHE A 24 3.43 -11.19 -5.72
CA PHE A 24 4.24 -11.79 -6.78
C PHE A 24 4.33 -10.85 -8.01
N GLU A 25 3.21 -10.32 -8.47
CA GLU A 25 3.12 -9.44 -9.64
C GLU A 25 3.77 -8.06 -9.44
N LEU A 26 4.03 -7.64 -8.20
CA LEU A 26 4.71 -6.38 -7.87
C LEU A 26 6.15 -6.57 -7.37
N SER A 27 6.61 -7.81 -7.22
CA SER A 27 7.88 -8.15 -6.56
C SER A 27 9.14 -7.57 -7.23
N ASP A 28 9.07 -7.28 -8.52
CA ASP A 28 10.15 -6.64 -9.29
C ASP A 28 10.14 -5.10 -9.19
N LEU A 29 9.06 -4.50 -8.68
CA LEU A 29 8.94 -3.04 -8.52
C LEU A 29 9.48 -2.54 -7.17
N GLY A 30 9.48 -3.38 -6.14
CA GLY A 30 9.93 -2.99 -4.81
C GLY A 30 9.77 -4.06 -3.74
N ASP A 31 10.18 -3.69 -2.52
CA ASP A 31 9.98 -4.50 -1.32
C ASP A 31 8.55 -4.30 -0.81
N ILE A 32 7.74 -5.35 -0.89
CA ILE A 32 6.30 -5.30 -0.60
C ILE A 32 6.05 -5.73 0.86
N TYR A 33 5.29 -4.90 1.59
CA TYR A 33 4.79 -5.26 2.90
C TYR A 33 3.27 -5.38 2.92
N ILE A 34 2.77 -6.56 3.27
CA ILE A 34 1.35 -6.88 3.46
C ILE A 34 1.20 -7.57 4.83
N ASP A 35 0.45 -6.96 5.76
CA ASP A 35 0.37 -7.43 7.15
C ASP A 35 -0.03 -8.92 7.28
N LEU A 36 -1.15 -9.33 6.66
CA LEU A 36 -1.64 -10.71 6.66
C LEU A 36 -0.64 -11.73 6.11
N LEU A 37 0.25 -11.33 5.21
CA LEU A 37 1.24 -12.22 4.61
C LEU A 37 2.54 -12.25 5.42
N HIS A 38 3.04 -11.08 5.85
CA HIS A 38 4.41 -10.92 6.33
C HIS A 38 4.53 -10.73 7.84
N ASN A 39 3.45 -10.36 8.53
CA ASN A 39 3.53 -10.09 9.95
C ASN A 39 3.42 -11.38 10.78
N HIS A 40 4.55 -12.03 11.02
CA HIS A 40 4.66 -13.18 11.93
C HIS A 40 5.18 -12.78 13.34
N SER A 41 5.29 -11.48 13.62
CA SER A 41 5.83 -10.99 14.89
C SER A 41 4.92 -11.30 16.10
N LYS A 42 5.50 -11.31 17.31
CA LYS A 42 4.73 -11.39 18.57
C LYS A 42 3.95 -10.10 18.83
N ASN A 43 4.56 -8.96 18.56
CA ASN A 43 3.92 -7.65 18.67
C ASN A 43 3.53 -7.13 17.28
N LYS A 44 2.35 -7.55 16.80
CA LYS A 44 1.84 -7.24 15.45
C LYS A 44 1.81 -5.74 15.19
N GLN A 45 1.28 -4.98 16.14
CA GLN A 45 1.14 -3.52 16.08
C GLN A 45 2.48 -2.83 15.82
N ALA A 46 3.47 -3.14 16.66
CA ALA A 46 4.78 -2.50 16.57
C ALA A 46 5.47 -2.85 15.25
N ARG A 47 5.28 -4.07 14.74
CA ARG A 47 5.80 -4.45 13.42
C ARG A 47 5.16 -3.61 12.32
N VAL A 48 3.84 -3.48 12.29
CA VAL A 48 3.16 -2.67 11.26
C VAL A 48 3.58 -1.21 11.33
N ALA A 49 3.65 -0.62 12.53
CA ALA A 49 4.09 0.76 12.70
C ALA A 49 5.50 0.99 12.14
N ASN A 50 6.44 0.08 12.44
CA ASN A 50 7.80 0.17 11.92
C ASN A 50 7.85 -0.01 10.40
N GLU A 51 7.07 -0.91 9.84
CA GLU A 51 7.01 -1.15 8.39
C GLU A 51 6.44 0.07 7.64
N LEU A 52 5.40 0.70 8.20
CA LEU A 52 4.81 1.92 7.66
C LEU A 52 5.78 3.11 7.73
N GLN A 53 6.51 3.26 8.83
CA GLN A 53 7.52 4.33 8.99
C GLN A 53 8.70 4.22 8.02
N GLN A 54 9.02 3.00 7.59
CA GLN A 54 10.12 2.73 6.66
C GLN A 54 9.67 2.71 5.19
N ALA A 55 8.36 2.75 4.94
CA ALA A 55 7.83 2.71 3.59
C ALA A 55 8.16 4.01 2.83
N ASP A 56 8.31 3.88 1.52
CA ASP A 56 8.40 5.02 0.61
C ASP A 56 7.04 5.34 -0.04
N ILE A 57 6.19 4.30 -0.18
CA ILE A 57 4.85 4.39 -0.76
C ILE A 57 3.85 3.70 0.19
N PHE A 58 2.71 4.36 0.41
CA PHE A 58 1.53 3.77 1.02
C PHE A 58 0.48 3.50 -0.07
N MET A 59 0.17 2.23 -0.32
CA MET A 59 -0.91 1.83 -1.22
C MET A 59 -2.13 1.43 -0.41
N LEU A 60 -3.27 2.06 -0.68
CA LEU A 60 -4.57 1.64 -0.17
C LEU A 60 -5.36 0.91 -1.26
N LEU A 61 -5.67 -0.36 -1.03
CA LEU A 61 -6.67 -1.09 -1.80
C LEU A 61 -8.05 -0.78 -1.21
N SER A 62 -8.78 0.10 -1.88
CA SER A 62 -10.01 0.67 -1.39
C SER A 62 -11.23 -0.10 -1.87
N THR A 63 -11.98 -0.62 -0.90
CA THR A 63 -13.33 -1.13 -1.06
C THR A 63 -14.29 -0.38 -0.14
N ASP A 64 -15.60 -0.60 -0.29
CA ASP A 64 -16.61 0.04 0.56
C ASP A 64 -16.45 -0.28 2.05
N SER A 65 -15.83 -1.41 2.41
CA SER A 65 -15.67 -1.81 3.80
C SER A 65 -14.48 -1.16 4.52
N ILE A 66 -13.63 -0.38 3.81
CA ILE A 66 -12.50 0.32 4.42
C ILE A 66 -12.94 1.25 5.55
N LYS A 67 -14.08 1.94 5.38
CA LYS A 67 -14.67 2.82 6.40
C LYS A 67 -15.00 2.10 7.71
N ASN A 68 -15.12 0.77 7.68
CA ASN A 68 -15.43 -0.06 8.84
C ASN A 68 -14.19 -0.64 9.51
N SER A 69 -12.98 -0.28 9.08
CA SER A 69 -11.72 -0.78 9.61
C SER A 69 -11.00 0.31 10.42
N PRO A 70 -11.11 0.31 11.77
CA PRO A 70 -10.34 1.22 12.63
C PRO A 70 -8.83 1.09 12.40
N TRP A 71 -8.40 -0.12 12.03
CA TRP A 71 -7.01 -0.43 11.74
C TRP A 71 -6.50 0.33 10.51
N VAL A 72 -7.20 0.19 9.38
CA VAL A 72 -6.85 0.89 8.14
C VAL A 72 -6.95 2.40 8.33
N LYS A 73 -7.93 2.87 9.11
CA LYS A 73 -8.02 4.29 9.47
C LYS A 73 -6.75 4.77 10.17
N TRP A 74 -6.25 4.03 11.16
CA TRP A 74 -5.01 4.36 11.85
C TRP A 74 -3.80 4.38 10.89
N GLU A 75 -3.71 3.41 9.96
CA GLU A 75 -2.65 3.37 8.95
C GLU A 75 -2.70 4.60 8.02
N ILE A 76 -3.88 4.97 7.52
CA ILE A 76 -4.09 6.15 6.68
C ILE A 76 -3.71 7.43 7.43
N ASP A 77 -4.19 7.58 8.67
CA ASP A 77 -3.92 8.76 9.48
C ASP A 77 -2.42 8.88 9.79
N THR A 78 -1.73 7.75 10.03
CA THR A 78 -0.29 7.70 10.26
C THR A 78 0.50 8.03 9.00
N ALA A 79 0.14 7.45 7.85
CA ALA A 79 0.79 7.72 6.56
C ALA A 79 0.71 9.21 6.19
N LYS A 80 -0.46 9.83 6.41
CA LYS A 80 -0.65 11.28 6.22
C LYS A 80 0.20 12.12 7.17
N ALA A 81 0.28 11.71 8.44
CA ALA A 81 1.04 12.46 9.45
C ALA A 81 2.56 12.51 9.17
N ILE A 82 3.09 11.51 8.46
CA ILE A 82 4.51 11.45 8.06
C ILE A 82 4.76 11.86 6.60
N ASP A 83 3.76 12.43 5.92
CA ASP A 83 3.81 12.84 4.50
C ASP A 83 4.27 11.72 3.55
N LEU A 84 3.82 10.49 3.81
CA LEU A 84 4.14 9.34 2.99
C LEU A 84 3.40 9.41 1.65
N HIS A 85 4.07 9.05 0.55
CA HIS A 85 3.47 9.08 -0.78
C HIS A 85 2.33 8.06 -0.89
N GLY A 86 1.09 8.56 -0.83
CA GLY A 86 -0.11 7.74 -0.87
C GLY A 86 -0.63 7.51 -2.29
N VAL A 87 -0.93 6.26 -2.62
CA VAL A 87 -1.74 5.88 -3.78
C VAL A 87 -2.97 5.12 -3.30
N THR A 88 -4.12 5.36 -3.93
CA THR A 88 -5.37 4.64 -3.65
C THR A 88 -5.88 4.03 -4.94
N ILE A 89 -6.26 2.76 -4.85
CA ILE A 89 -6.77 2.00 -5.99
C ILE A 89 -8.13 1.46 -5.55
N HIS A 90 -9.13 1.63 -6.40
CA HIS A 90 -10.49 1.22 -6.10
C HIS A 90 -10.79 -0.11 -6.80
N ALA A 91 -11.55 -0.98 -6.14
CA ALA A 91 -12.16 -2.10 -6.85
C ALA A 91 -13.14 -1.57 -7.90
N ASP A 92 -13.24 -2.27 -9.04
CA ASP A 92 -14.21 -1.95 -10.06
C ASP A 92 -15.64 -2.06 -9.48
N ALA A 93 -16.44 -1.02 -9.69
CA ALA A 93 -17.77 -0.93 -9.07
C ALA A 93 -18.78 -1.95 -9.61
N SER A 94 -18.53 -2.52 -10.79
CA SER A 94 -19.40 -3.49 -11.44
C SER A 94 -19.03 -4.93 -11.13
N THR A 95 -17.73 -5.24 -11.01
CA THR A 95 -17.24 -6.60 -10.76
C THR A 95 -16.82 -6.84 -9.30
N ASN A 96 -16.57 -5.78 -8.53
CA ASN A 96 -15.88 -5.83 -7.24
C ASN A 96 -14.49 -6.48 -7.33
N GLU A 97 -13.78 -6.31 -8.45
CA GLU A 97 -12.44 -6.87 -8.66
C GLU A 97 -11.40 -5.76 -8.83
N PHE A 98 -10.13 -6.10 -8.58
CA PHE A 98 -9.01 -5.21 -8.85
C PHE A 98 -8.30 -5.65 -10.13
N SER A 99 -7.90 -4.67 -10.95
CA SER A 99 -7.03 -4.91 -12.10
C SER A 99 -5.57 -4.88 -11.67
N ILE A 100 -4.87 -6.01 -11.82
CA ILE A 100 -3.42 -6.09 -11.53
C ILE A 100 -2.62 -5.13 -12.42
N ASP A 101 -2.98 -5.03 -13.70
CA ASP A 101 -2.31 -4.13 -14.65
C ASP A 101 -2.44 -2.66 -14.23
N GLU A 102 -3.63 -2.25 -13.77
CA GLU A 102 -3.84 -0.90 -13.25
C GLU A 102 -3.02 -0.64 -11.98
N ILE A 103 -2.98 -1.62 -11.07
CA ILE A 103 -2.18 -1.51 -9.86
C ILE A 103 -0.70 -1.36 -10.19
N ARG A 104 -0.19 -2.21 -11.08
CA ARG A 104 1.20 -2.19 -11.50
C ARG A 104 1.58 -0.89 -12.19
N LEU A 105 0.71 -0.37 -13.06
CA LEU A 105 0.91 0.92 -13.73
C LEU A 105 0.94 2.08 -12.73
N THR A 106 0.01 2.08 -11.77
CA THR A 106 -0.10 3.11 -10.73
C THR A 106 1.16 3.15 -9.87
N ILE A 107 1.65 1.99 -9.43
CA ILE A 107 2.87 1.89 -8.63
C ILE A 107 4.11 2.28 -9.40
N SER A 108 4.26 1.82 -10.65
CA SER A 108 5.40 2.20 -11.48
C SER A 108 5.48 3.72 -11.64
N GLY A 109 4.34 4.38 -11.91
CA GLY A 109 4.28 5.83 -12.00
C GLY A 109 4.57 6.56 -10.68
N ALA A 110 4.16 6.00 -9.54
CA ALA A 110 4.52 6.54 -8.22
C ALA A 110 6.02 6.42 -7.93
N ILE A 111 6.62 5.28 -8.28
CA ILE A 111 8.07 5.06 -8.17
C ILE A 111 8.83 6.08 -9.00
N ASP A 112 8.45 6.27 -10.27
CA ASP A 112 9.11 7.21 -11.17
C ASP A 112 9.07 8.64 -10.63
N LYS A 113 7.92 9.08 -10.08
CA LYS A 113 7.78 10.40 -9.43
C LYS A 113 8.73 10.55 -8.25
N LEU A 114 8.81 9.55 -7.38
CA LEU A 114 9.71 9.58 -6.21
C LEU A 114 11.19 9.56 -6.62
N VAL A 115 11.55 8.77 -7.62
CA VAL A 115 12.91 8.74 -8.17
C VAL A 115 13.28 10.09 -8.77
N ALA A 116 12.37 10.72 -9.52
CA ALA A 116 12.58 12.05 -10.07
C ALA A 116 12.75 13.11 -8.96
N ALA A 117 11.90 13.10 -7.94
CA ALA A 117 11.98 14.02 -6.80
C ALA A 117 13.31 13.89 -6.03
N ARG A 118 13.83 12.68 -5.86
CA ARG A 118 15.12 12.42 -5.19
C ARG A 118 16.33 12.86 -6.01
N LYS A 119 16.19 12.97 -7.34
CA LYS A 119 17.25 13.43 -8.25
C LYS A 119 17.23 14.95 -8.44
N ALA A 120 16.14 15.63 -8.09
CA ALA A 120 16.05 17.07 -8.21
C ALA A 120 17.06 17.74 -7.26
N PRO A 121 17.89 18.69 -7.74
CA PRO A 121 18.77 19.44 -6.86
C PRO A 121 17.91 20.20 -5.82
N PRO A 122 18.40 20.35 -4.57
CA PRO A 122 17.68 21.15 -3.59
C PRO A 122 17.49 22.56 -4.14
N LEU A 123 16.26 23.07 -4.05
CA LEU A 123 15.96 24.46 -4.37
C LEU A 123 16.90 25.34 -3.53
N SER A 124 17.89 25.95 -4.20
CA SER A 124 18.75 26.95 -3.59
C SER A 124 17.87 28.15 -3.24
N LEU A 125 17.70 28.38 -1.93
CA LEU A 125 17.12 29.59 -1.34
C LEU A 125 18.13 30.74 -1.42
#